data_AF-A0A819PIH9-F1
#
_entry.id   AF-A0A819PIH9-F1
#
_cell.length_a   1.000
_cell.length_b   1.000
_cell.length_c   1.000
_cell.angle_alpha   90.00
_cell.angle_beta   90.00
_cell.angle_gamma   90.00
#
_symmetry.space_group_name_H-M   'P 1'
#
loop_
_entity.id
_entity.type
_entity.pdbx_description
1 polymer ?
#
loop_
_entity_poly.entity_id
_entity_poly.type
_entity_poly.pdbx_seq_one_letter_code
_entity_poly.pdbx_strand_id
1 'polypeptide(L)' 'NRGNSSEPITVHWSDIGFPTKDSALVRDLWAHKVIGAFRGNYTSPPIDPHAVMMLKIRLFAIGKKNY' A
#
# COMPACT_ATOMS: atom_id res chain seq x y z
N ASN A 1 -11.44 -6.57 5.46
CA ASN A 1 -12.26 -7.49 4.65
C ASN A 1 -13.64 -7.59 5.28
N ARG A 2 -14.73 -7.23 4.58
CA ARG A 2 -16.11 -7.33 5.13
C ARG A 2 -16.87 -8.56 4.60
N GLY A 3 -16.22 -9.41 3.82
CA GLY A 3 -16.79 -10.67 3.34
C GLY A 3 -16.64 -11.80 4.35
N ASN A 4 -17.03 -13.00 3.93
CA ASN A 4 -17.07 -14.21 4.76
C ASN A 4 -15.89 -15.17 4.50
N SER A 5 -14.96 -14.81 3.63
CA SER A 5 -13.79 -15.60 3.20
C SER A 5 -12.50 -14.80 3.37
N SER A 6 -11.37 -15.47 3.57
CA SER A 6 -10.04 -14.83 3.58
C SER A 6 -9.62 -14.51 2.15
N GLU A 7 -9.31 -13.25 1.87
CA GLU A 7 -9.05 -12.79 0.50
C GLU A 7 -7.98 -11.70 0.45
N PRO A 8 -7.12 -11.69 -0.59
CA PRO A 8 -6.19 -10.60 -0.81
C PRO A 8 -6.96 -9.33 -1.22
N ILE A 9 -6.50 -8.17 -0.75
CA ILE A 9 -7.08 -6.87 -1.10
C ILE A 9 -6.01 -6.01 -1.76
N THR A 10 -6.35 -5.40 -2.89
CA THR A 10 -5.46 -4.52 -3.63
C THR A 10 -5.84 -3.06 -3.38
N VAL A 11 -4.83 -2.24 -3.08
CA VAL A 11 -4.93 -0.79 -3.11
C VAL A 11 -4.23 -0.29 -4.37
N HIS A 12 -4.96 0.36 -5.28
CA HIS A 12 -4.37 1.02 -6.44
C HIS A 12 -3.96 2.45 -6.09
N TRP A 13 -2.85 2.91 -6.65
CA TRP A 13 -2.36 4.29 -6.40
C TRP A 13 -3.37 5.34 -6.87
N SER A 14 -4.09 5.08 -7.97
CA SER A 14 -5.18 5.92 -8.45
C SER A 14 -6.26 6.15 -7.39
N ASP A 15 -6.58 5.14 -6.59
CA ASP A 15 -7.68 5.17 -5.61
C ASP A 15 -7.35 6.05 -4.41
N ILE A 16 -6.06 6.27 -4.14
CA ILE A 16 -5.54 7.09 -3.04
C ILE A 16 -4.89 8.40 -3.52
N GLY A 17 -5.09 8.76 -4.80
CA GLY A 17 -4.58 10.01 -5.39
C GLY A 17 -3.07 10.03 -5.70
N PHE A 18 -2.43 8.86 -5.77
CA PHE A 18 -1.02 8.72 -6.12
C PHE A 18 -0.83 8.50 -7.63
N PRO A 19 0.28 8.95 -8.22
CA PRO A 19 0.58 8.67 -9.62
C PRO A 19 0.77 7.16 -9.87
N THR A 20 0.09 6.61 -10.86
CA THR A 20 0.15 5.17 -11.19
C THR A 20 1.51 4.72 -11.70
N LYS A 21 2.31 5.65 -12.23
CA LYS A 21 3.65 5.37 -12.77
C LYS A 21 4.74 5.40 -11.71
N ASP A 22 4.44 5.91 -10.52
CA ASP A 22 5.43 6.12 -9.47
C ASP A 22 5.51 4.92 -8.53
N SER A 23 6.70 4.75 -7.94
CA SER A 23 6.91 3.77 -6.89
C SER A 23 6.66 4.40 -5.52
N ALA A 24 6.08 3.62 -4.62
CA ALA A 24 5.86 4.02 -3.24
C ALA A 24 6.37 2.95 -2.27
N LEU A 25 6.92 3.38 -1.14
CA LEU A 25 7.31 2.51 -0.05
C LEU A 25 6.08 2.16 0.79
N VAL A 26 5.85 0.87 0.99
CA VAL A 26 4.73 0.33 1.78
C VAL A 26 5.29 -0.24 3.09
N ARG A 27 4.72 0.22 4.21
CA ARG A 27 5.03 -0.24 5.57
C ARG A 27 3.77 -0.76 6.24
N ASP A 28 3.85 -1.96 6.81
CA ASP A 28 2.84 -2.48 7.74
C ASP A 28 3.05 -1.82 9.11
N LEU A 29 1.99 -1.23 9.64
CA LEU A 29 2.04 -0.55 10.93
C LEU A 29 1.97 -1.51 12.13
N TRP A 30 1.26 -2.63 12.04
CA TRP A 30 1.14 -3.63 13.12
C TRP A 30 2.37 -4.51 13.20
N ALA A 31 2.92 -4.92 12.05
CA ALA A 31 4.16 -5.67 12.02
C ALA A 31 5.40 -4.79 12.26
N HIS A 32 5.22 -3.47 12.36
CA HIS A 32 6.31 -2.48 12.48
C HIS A 32 7.38 -2.66 11.39
N LYS A 33 6.98 -3.12 10.20
CA LYS A 33 7.90 -3.62 9.17
C LYS A 33 7.66 -2.95 7.82
N VAL A 34 8.76 -2.57 7.16
CA VAL A 34 8.72 -2.15 5.75
C VAL A 34 8.58 -3.40 4.89
N ILE A 35 7.54 -3.46 4.07
CA ILE A 35 7.24 -4.59 3.19
C ILE A 35 8.09 -4.48 1.93
N GLY A 36 8.16 -3.28 1.35
CA GLY A 36 8.93 -3.03 0.14
C GLY A 36 8.45 -1.82 -0.64
N ALA A 37 9.00 -1.66 -1.84
CA ALA A 37 8.61 -0.64 -2.80
C ALA A 37 7.73 -1.25 -3.88
N PHE A 38 6.60 -0.62 -4.17
CA PHE A 38 5.65 -1.10 -5.17
C PHE A 38 5.24 0.02 -6.13
N ARG A 39 5.03 -0.35 -7.40
CA ARG A 39 4.69 0.57 -8.48
C ARG A 39 3.22 0.42 -8.84
N GLY A 40 2.47 1.52 -8.79
CA GLY A 40 1.08 1.60 -9.23
C GLY A 40 0.03 0.95 -8.32
N ASN A 41 0.37 -0.06 -7.52
CA ASN A 41 -0.52 -0.69 -6.56
C ASN A 41 0.26 -1.55 -5.54
N TYR A 42 -0.45 -2.04 -4.53
CA TYR A 42 -0.01 -3.13 -3.66
C TYR A 42 -1.18 -4.08 -3.37
N THR A 43 -0.94 -5.38 -3.50
CA THR A 43 -1.88 -6.44 -3.10
C THR A 43 -1.42 -7.06 -1.79
N SER A 44 -2.28 -7.08 -0.78
CA SER A 44 -1.99 -7.69 0.50
C SER A 44 -1.92 -9.23 0.41
N PRO A 45 -1.28 -9.90 1.38
CA PRO A 45 -1.63 -11.28 1.71
C PRO A 45 -3.14 -11.43 1.99
N PRO A 46 -3.68 -12.67 2.02
CA PRO A 46 -5.07 -12.89 2.42
C PRO A 46 -5.39 -12.23 3.77
N ILE A 47 -6.45 -11.42 3.78
CA ILE A 47 -6.97 -10.77 4.98
C ILE A 47 -8.22 -11.54 5.39
N ASP A 48 -8.22 -12.07 6.61
CA ASP A 48 -9.34 -12.84 7.14
C ASP A 48 -10.64 -12.04 7.22
N PRO A 49 -11.80 -12.72 7.25
CA PRO A 49 -13.10 -12.07 7.44
C PRO A 49 -13.10 -11.12 8.62
N HIS A 50 -13.61 -9.92 8.39
CA HIS A 50 -13.71 -8.82 9.38
C HIS A 50 -12.37 -8.31 9.92
N ALA A 51 -11.23 -8.77 9.40
CA ALA A 51 -9.91 -8.26 9.74
C ALA A 51 -9.52 -7.05 8.89
N VAL A 52 -8.50 -6.33 9.35
CA VAL A 52 -7.89 -5.19 8.65
C VAL A 52 -6.36 -5.32 8.67
N MET A 53 -5.74 -4.79 7.63
CA MET A 53 -4.32 -4.50 7.58
C MET A 53 -4.22 -2.99 7.34
N MET A 54 -3.46 -2.25 8.14
CA MET A 54 -3.23 -0.84 7.83
C MET A 54 -1.76 -0.53 7.56
N LEU A 55 -1.63 0.26 6.51
CA LEU A 55 -0.41 0.47 5.78
C LEU A 55 -0.09 1.97 5.83
N LYS A 56 1.19 2.29 5.98
CA LYS A 56 1.71 3.60 5.63
C LYS A 56 2.35 3.50 4.26
N ILE A 57 1.82 4.27 3.32
CA ILE A 57 2.30 4.31 1.93
C ILE A 57 2.91 5.69 1.70
N ARG A 58 4.14 5.74 1.22
CA ARG A 58 4.86 6.99 0.95
C ARG A 58 5.46 6.95 -0.45
N LEU A 59 5.11 7.93 -1.29
CA LEU A 59 5.81 8.13 -2.57
C LEU A 59 7.31 8.33 -2.31
N PHE A 60 8.14 7.79 -3.19
CA PHE A 60 9.51 8.29 -3.26
C PHE A 60 9.43 9.75 -3.69
N ALA A 61 10.01 10.64 -2.89
CA ALA A 61 10.08 12.03 -3.28
C ALA A 61 10.88 12.10 -4.60
N ILE A 62 10.23 12.57 -5.66
CA ILE A 62 10.94 13.08 -6.83
C ILE A 62 11.78 14.22 -6.28
N GLY A 63 13.11 14.11 -6.39
CA GLY A 63 14.04 15.05 -5.76
C GLY A 63 13.56 16.49 -5.98
N LYS A 64 13.29 17.21 -4.89
CA LYS A 64 13.06 18.65 -4.98
C LYS A 64 14.32 19.23 -5.62
N LYS A 65 14.22 19.70 -6.87
CA LYS A 65 15.23 20.59 -7.43
C LYS A 65 15.16 21.86 -6.58
N ASN A 66 16.14 22.02 -5.70
CA ASN A 66 16.42 23.29 -5.06
C ASN A 66 16.89 24.22 -6.19
N TYR A 67 16.14 25.30 -6.42
CA TYR A 67 16.59 26.46 -7.19
C TYR A 67 17.36 27.39 -6.26
#